data_AF-A0A9B0TIT9-F1
#
_entry.id   AF-A0A9B0TIT9-F1
#
_cell.length_a   1.000
_cell.length_b   1.000
_cell.length_c   1.000
_cell.angle_alpha   90.00
_cell.angle_beta   90.00
_cell.angle_gamma   90.00
#
_symmetry.space_group_name_H-M   'P 1'
#
loop_
_entity.id
_entity.type
_entity.pdbx_description
1 polymer ?
#
loop_
_entity_poly.entity_id
_entity_poly.type
_entity_poly.pdbx_seq_one_letter_code
_entity_poly.pdbx_strand_id
1 'polypeptide(L)'
;MCGCTQSTQDQVLHLEGEPSPSAAPTSTIAPRKMPKSISISKQLASIKALQKGSDLEKAVATTALVFRNASDPDGRLGKAKAKNLLHSQFRNFIEGQETKPKYREILSELEEHTENKLDFEDFMILLLSITIMSDLLQSIWHVKITK
;
A
#
# COMPACT_ATOMS: atom_id res chain seq x y z
N MET A 1 -68.78 10.09 19.05
CA MET A 1 -69.46 8.85 19.47
C MET A 1 -68.37 7.81 19.70
N CYS A 2 -67.82 7.74 20.91
CA CYS A 2 -68.20 6.85 22.02
C CYS A 2 -68.11 5.36 21.65
N GLY A 3 -67.23 4.63 22.35
CA GLY A 3 -67.18 3.18 22.33
C GLY A 3 -65.91 2.54 22.90
N CYS A 4 -65.41 2.97 24.05
CA CYS A 4 -64.42 2.20 24.83
C CYS A 4 -65.10 1.70 26.12
N THR A 5 -65.09 0.38 26.34
CA THR A 5 -65.43 -0.26 27.62
C THR A 5 -64.45 -1.40 27.91
N GLN A 6 -64.08 -1.47 29.19
CA GLN A 6 -62.90 -2.05 29.85
C GLN A 6 -62.96 -3.57 30.13
N SER A 7 -61.79 -4.09 30.60
CA SER A 7 -61.60 -4.87 31.86
C SER A 7 -61.15 -6.34 31.65
N THR A 8 -59.89 -6.76 31.94
CA THR A 8 -59.21 -7.14 33.24
C THR A 8 -59.00 -8.67 33.28
N GLN A 9 -57.78 -9.19 33.06
CA GLN A 9 -56.81 -9.73 34.05
C GLN A 9 -56.84 -11.28 34.12
N ASP A 10 -55.72 -11.97 33.89
CA ASP A 10 -54.94 -12.71 34.91
C ASP A 10 -53.93 -13.75 34.36
N GLN A 11 -52.73 -13.67 34.95
CA GLN A 11 -51.77 -14.71 35.37
C GLN A 11 -51.42 -15.98 34.55
N VAL A 12 -50.12 -16.03 34.22
CA VAL A 12 -49.10 -17.06 34.56
C VAL A 12 -49.50 -18.53 34.48
N LEU A 13 -48.83 -19.30 33.60
CA LEU A 13 -48.25 -20.62 33.92
C LEU A 13 -47.00 -20.90 33.08
N HIS A 14 -45.87 -21.11 33.78
CA HIS A 14 -44.68 -21.82 33.31
C HIS A 14 -45.04 -23.26 32.91
N LEU A 15 -44.35 -23.84 31.92
CA LEU A 15 -43.99 -25.26 31.84
C LEU A 15 -42.90 -25.51 30.77
N GLU A 16 -41.82 -26.18 31.18
CA GLU A 16 -40.64 -26.62 30.43
C GLU A 16 -40.94 -27.60 29.28
N GLY A 17 -40.03 -27.65 28.29
CA GLY A 17 -40.00 -28.74 27.30
C GLY A 17 -38.86 -28.66 26.25
N GLU A 18 -37.71 -29.27 26.60
CA GLU A 18 -36.67 -29.91 25.76
C GLU A 18 -35.63 -29.10 24.91
N PRO A 19 -34.36 -29.57 24.83
CA PRO A 19 -33.25 -28.90 24.15
C PRO A 19 -33.05 -29.39 22.70
N SER A 20 -32.89 -28.45 21.77
CA SER A 20 -32.53 -28.75 20.38
C SER A 20 -31.02 -28.99 20.21
N PRO A 21 -30.58 -30.09 19.57
CA PRO A 21 -29.19 -30.27 19.16
C PRO A 21 -29.03 -29.77 17.73
N SER A 22 -28.34 -28.64 17.53
CA SER A 22 -27.90 -28.22 16.20
C SER A 22 -26.53 -27.55 16.28
N ALA A 23 -25.51 -28.37 16.46
CA ALA A 23 -24.13 -27.98 16.23
C ALA A 23 -23.82 -28.21 14.73
N ALA A 24 -23.84 -27.14 13.95
CA ALA A 24 -23.28 -27.14 12.60
C ALA A 24 -21.74 -27.15 12.69
N PRO A 25 -21.03 -27.84 11.78
CA PRO A 25 -19.60 -28.05 11.89
C PRO A 25 -18.85 -26.73 11.71
N THR A 26 -17.99 -26.41 12.68
CA THR A 26 -17.00 -25.34 12.55
C THR A 26 -16.11 -25.66 11.35
N SER A 27 -16.28 -24.89 10.27
CA SER A 27 -15.41 -24.98 9.11
C SER A 27 -14.03 -24.47 9.52
N THR A 28 -13.14 -25.38 9.90
CA THR A 28 -11.73 -25.08 10.14
C THR A 28 -11.11 -24.64 8.81
N ILE A 29 -11.02 -23.33 8.61
CA ILE A 29 -10.28 -22.73 7.51
C ILE A 29 -8.80 -23.07 7.74
N ALA A 30 -8.32 -24.11 7.04
CA ALA A 30 -6.89 -24.39 6.98
C ALA A 30 -6.14 -23.14 6.48
N PRO A 31 -4.96 -22.83 7.04
CA PRO A 31 -4.21 -21.65 6.63
C PRO A 31 -3.85 -21.82 5.14
N ARG A 32 -4.46 -20.98 4.28
CA ARG A 32 -4.04 -20.85 2.88
C ARG A 32 -2.56 -20.53 2.90
N LYS A 33 -1.73 -21.45 2.39
CA LYS A 33 -0.33 -21.16 2.06
C LYS A 33 -0.32 -19.95 1.14
N MET A 34 0.07 -18.79 1.66
CA MET A 34 0.17 -17.59 0.86
C MET A 34 1.23 -17.81 -0.24
N PRO A 35 0.95 -17.46 -1.50
CA PRO A 35 1.94 -17.56 -2.57
C PRO A 35 3.21 -16.81 -2.17
N LYS A 36 4.37 -17.45 -2.29
CA LYS A 36 5.66 -16.79 -2.07
C LYS A 36 5.78 -15.61 -3.04
N SER A 37 6.06 -14.40 -2.55
CA SER A 37 6.27 -13.27 -3.43
C SER A 37 7.48 -13.54 -4.34
N ILE A 38 7.32 -13.28 -5.63
CA ILE A 38 8.40 -13.42 -6.61
C ILE A 38 9.33 -12.22 -6.44
N SER A 39 10.64 -12.44 -6.40
CA SER A 39 11.61 -11.33 -6.31
C SER A 39 11.57 -10.46 -7.57
N ILE A 40 11.85 -9.16 -7.41
CA ILE A 40 11.96 -8.20 -8.53
C ILE A 40 12.96 -8.69 -9.57
N SER A 41 14.11 -9.24 -9.14
CA SER A 41 15.12 -9.81 -10.03
C SER A 41 14.58 -10.93 -10.91
N LYS A 42 13.74 -11.81 -10.34
CA LYS A 42 13.11 -12.91 -11.08
C LYS A 42 12.00 -12.41 -12.01
N GLN A 43 11.26 -11.37 -11.61
CA GLN A 43 10.29 -10.70 -12.48
C GLN A 43 10.98 -10.03 -13.67
N LEU A 44 12.06 -9.28 -13.45
CA LEU A 44 12.84 -8.64 -14.53
C LEU A 44 13.41 -9.66 -15.52
N ALA A 45 14.00 -10.76 -15.01
CA ALA A 45 14.55 -11.81 -15.86
C ALA A 45 13.49 -12.50 -16.76
N SER A 46 12.22 -12.48 -16.34
CA SER A 46 11.12 -13.03 -17.13
C SER A 46 10.71 -12.15 -18.32
N ILE A 47 11.10 -10.86 -18.31
CA ILE A 47 10.77 -9.90 -19.36
C ILE A 47 11.83 -10.00 -20.47
N LYS A 48 11.54 -10.76 -21.52
CA LYS A 48 12.45 -11.01 -22.66
C LYS A 48 13.03 -9.72 -23.27
N ALA A 49 12.21 -8.67 -23.36
CA ALA A 49 12.64 -7.38 -23.92
C ALA A 49 13.80 -6.72 -23.12
N LEU A 50 13.83 -6.91 -21.80
CA LEU A 50 14.87 -6.31 -20.94
C LEU A 50 16.20 -7.06 -20.96
N GLN A 51 16.26 -8.28 -21.52
CA GLN A 51 17.50 -9.04 -21.61
C GLN A 51 18.58 -8.29 -22.41
N LYS A 52 18.16 -7.60 -23.47
CA LYS A 52 19.02 -6.75 -24.31
C LYS A 52 18.86 -5.25 -24.00
N GLY A 53 18.07 -4.90 -22.99
CA GLY A 53 17.82 -3.52 -22.60
C GLY A 53 19.04 -2.87 -21.95
N SER A 54 19.15 -1.56 -22.14
CA SER A 54 20.12 -0.70 -21.45
C SER A 54 19.89 -0.67 -19.95
N ASP A 55 20.89 -0.21 -19.19
CA ASP A 55 20.78 -0.07 -17.73
C ASP A 55 19.67 0.90 -17.33
N LEU A 56 19.44 1.96 -18.13
CA LEU A 56 18.36 2.91 -17.88
C LEU A 56 16.98 2.26 -18.08
N GLU A 57 16.78 1.50 -19.17
CA GLU A 57 15.53 0.78 -19.38
C GLU A 57 15.25 -0.23 -18.26
N LYS A 58 16.30 -0.95 -17.82
CA LYS A 58 16.21 -1.86 -16.67
C LYS A 58 15.88 -1.14 -15.38
N ALA A 59 16.47 0.03 -15.13
CA ALA A 59 16.16 0.85 -13.95
C ALA A 59 14.71 1.32 -13.95
N VAL A 60 14.21 1.85 -15.08
CA VAL A 60 12.81 2.27 -15.22
C VAL A 60 11.85 1.08 -15.06
N ALA A 61 12.16 -0.06 -15.66
CA ALA A 61 11.36 -1.28 -15.49
C ALA A 61 11.36 -1.79 -14.04
N THR A 62 12.50 -1.65 -13.34
CA THR A 62 12.60 -1.96 -11.90
C THR A 62 11.65 -1.06 -11.11
N THR A 63 11.65 0.24 -11.38
CA THR A 63 10.72 1.20 -10.75
C THR A 63 9.26 0.84 -11.00
N ALA A 64 8.90 0.51 -12.25
CA ALA A 64 7.55 0.10 -12.61
C ALA A 64 7.11 -1.19 -11.88
N LEU A 65 8.00 -2.18 -11.75
CA LEU A 65 7.71 -3.41 -11.01
C LEU A 65 7.56 -3.17 -9.50
N VAL A 66 8.42 -2.33 -8.91
CA VAL A 66 8.32 -1.96 -7.49
C VAL A 66 6.97 -1.29 -7.22
N PHE A 67 6.56 -0.34 -8.06
CA PHE A 67 5.25 0.29 -7.97
C PHE A 67 4.14 -0.76 -8.07
N ARG A 68 4.13 -1.56 -9.16
CA ARG A 68 3.08 -2.55 -9.42
C ARG A 68 2.94 -3.58 -8.30
N ASN A 69 4.04 -4.01 -7.69
CA ASN A 69 4.02 -4.97 -6.60
C ASN A 69 3.49 -4.40 -5.28
N ALA A 70 3.58 -3.09 -5.09
CA ALA A 70 3.09 -2.41 -3.89
C ALA A 70 1.67 -1.86 -4.04
N SER A 71 1.24 -1.59 -5.27
CA SER A 71 -0.10 -1.09 -5.61
C SER A 71 -1.20 -2.07 -5.21
N ASP A 72 -2.38 -1.50 -4.96
CA ASP A 72 -3.59 -2.24 -4.69
C ASP A 72 -4.17 -2.85 -5.99
N PRO A 73 -5.21 -3.71 -5.90
CA PRO A 73 -5.81 -4.33 -7.08
C PRO A 73 -6.36 -3.34 -8.13
N ASP A 74 -6.68 -2.12 -7.72
CA ASP A 74 -7.08 -1.01 -8.60
C ASP A 74 -5.91 -0.40 -9.39
N GLY A 75 -4.68 -0.87 -9.15
CA GLY A 75 -3.47 -0.41 -9.81
C GLY A 75 -2.84 0.84 -9.19
N ARG A 76 -3.45 1.42 -8.15
CA ARG A 76 -2.96 2.65 -7.50
C ARG A 76 -2.24 2.32 -6.20
N LEU A 77 -1.35 3.21 -5.79
CA LEU A 77 -0.50 3.05 -4.62
C LEU A 77 -0.96 3.98 -3.50
N GLY A 78 -1.36 3.42 -2.36
CA GLY A 78 -1.69 4.23 -1.18
C GLY A 78 -0.48 5.04 -0.70
N LYS A 79 -0.68 6.30 -0.30
CA LYS A 79 0.39 7.21 0.10
C LYS A 79 1.27 6.68 1.25
N ALA A 80 0.67 5.99 2.23
CA ALA A 80 1.42 5.35 3.32
C ALA A 80 2.40 4.27 2.80
N LYS A 81 1.98 3.47 1.80
CA LYS A 81 2.87 2.49 1.14
C LYS A 81 3.94 3.19 0.31
N ALA A 82 3.61 4.29 -0.37
CA ALA A 82 4.57 5.10 -1.11
C ALA A 82 5.68 5.66 -0.20
N LYS A 83 5.31 6.22 0.97
CA LYS A 83 6.27 6.67 1.99
C LYS A 83 7.20 5.52 2.43
N ASN A 84 6.64 4.34 2.72
CA ASN A 84 7.44 3.18 3.09
C ASN A 84 8.38 2.71 1.96
N LEU A 85 7.95 2.81 0.69
CA LEU A 85 8.81 2.54 -0.45
C LEU A 85 9.96 3.54 -0.55
N LEU A 86 9.72 4.84 -0.33
CA LEU A 86 10.78 5.84 -0.31
C LEU A 86 11.84 5.51 0.75
N HIS A 87 11.42 5.21 1.99
CA HIS A 87 12.36 4.88 3.06
C HIS A 87 13.13 3.58 2.84
N SER A 88 12.53 2.59 2.14
CA SER A 88 13.16 1.28 1.92
C SER A 88 14.00 1.21 0.66
N GLN A 89 13.54 1.79 -0.46
CA GLN A 89 14.19 1.70 -1.77
C GLN A 89 15.08 2.91 -2.08
N PHE A 90 14.78 4.08 -1.51
CA PHE A 90 15.42 5.35 -1.84
C PHE A 90 16.27 5.92 -0.70
N ARG A 91 16.66 5.09 0.28
CA ARG A 91 17.41 5.51 1.50
C ARG A 91 18.58 6.46 1.20
N ASN A 92 19.47 6.08 0.31
CA ASN A 92 20.67 6.88 0.01
C ASN A 92 20.34 8.22 -0.68
N PHE A 93 19.17 8.32 -1.33
CA PHE A 93 18.72 9.57 -1.94
C PHE A 93 18.10 10.51 -0.91
N ILE A 94 17.45 9.97 0.13
CA ILE A 94 16.78 10.75 1.19
C ILE A 94 17.69 11.05 2.38
N GLU A 95 18.82 10.35 2.50
CA GLU A 95 19.79 10.60 3.57
C GLU A 95 20.27 12.06 3.54
N GLY A 96 20.26 12.70 4.71
CA GLY A 96 20.57 14.13 4.86
C GLY A 96 19.49 15.10 4.33
N GLN A 97 18.44 14.61 3.65
CA GLN A 97 17.36 15.45 3.12
C GLN A 97 16.25 15.70 4.15
N GLU A 98 16.17 14.89 5.20
CA GLU A 98 15.06 14.86 6.16
C GLU A 98 14.77 16.19 6.85
N THR A 99 15.79 17.03 7.02
CA THR A 99 15.67 18.36 7.65
C THR A 99 15.32 19.46 6.65
N LYS A 100 15.40 19.21 5.34
CA LYS A 100 15.16 20.23 4.31
C LYS A 100 13.66 20.53 4.19
N PRO A 101 13.25 21.82 4.12
CA PRO A 101 11.84 22.20 4.10
C PRO A 101 11.02 21.51 3.01
N LYS A 102 11.56 21.45 1.79
CA LYS A 102 10.89 20.84 0.63
C LYS A 102 10.69 19.32 0.80
N TYR A 103 11.59 18.63 1.52
CA TYR A 103 11.43 17.20 1.78
C TYR A 103 10.33 16.96 2.81
N ARG A 104 10.27 17.80 3.85
CA ARG A 104 9.19 17.74 4.85
C ARG A 104 7.83 18.02 4.22
N GLU A 105 7.74 18.98 3.30
CA GLU A 105 6.51 19.25 2.55
C GLU A 105 6.02 18.02 1.77
N ILE A 106 6.91 17.37 1.01
CA ILE A 106 6.60 16.14 0.27
C ILE A 106 6.13 15.03 1.23
N LEU A 107 6.82 14.84 2.36
CA LEU A 107 6.40 13.82 3.34
C LEU A 107 5.06 14.14 3.98
N SER A 108 4.80 15.41 4.31
CA SER A 108 3.50 15.85 4.83
C SER A 108 2.37 15.58 3.83
N GLU A 109 2.59 15.82 2.53
CA GLU A 109 1.60 15.51 1.50
C GLU A 109 1.30 14.00 1.43
N LEU A 110 2.29 13.14 1.67
CA LEU A 110 2.09 11.69 1.75
C LEU A 110 1.37 11.25 3.04
N GLU A 111 1.40 12.06 4.10
CA GLU A 111 0.67 11.82 5.34
C GLU A 111 -0.74 12.39 5.31
N GLU A 112 -0.97 13.45 4.54
CA GLU A 112 -2.26 14.11 4.39
C GLU A 112 -3.18 13.38 3.39
N HIS A 113 -4.47 13.28 3.73
CA HIS A 113 -5.49 12.63 2.92
C HIS A 113 -5.06 11.21 2.47
N THR A 114 -4.80 10.33 3.44
CA THR A 114 -4.30 8.95 3.20
C THR A 114 -5.19 8.08 2.32
N GLU A 115 -6.45 8.47 2.13
CA GLU A 115 -7.40 7.81 1.22
C GLU A 115 -7.07 8.09 -0.27
N ASN A 116 -6.37 9.18 -0.56
CA ASN A 116 -5.90 9.48 -1.90
C ASN A 116 -4.76 8.53 -2.27
N LYS A 117 -4.84 7.95 -3.46
CA LYS A 117 -3.83 7.02 -3.98
C LYS A 117 -3.08 7.64 -5.16
N LEU A 118 -1.80 7.31 -5.27
CA LEU A 118 -0.95 7.72 -6.37
C LEU A 118 -1.16 6.77 -7.54
N ASP A 119 -1.30 7.31 -8.74
CA ASP A 119 -1.05 6.51 -9.94
C ASP A 119 0.46 6.40 -10.22
N PHE A 120 0.82 5.77 -11.35
CA PHE A 120 2.24 5.59 -11.68
C PHE A 120 2.93 6.90 -12.05
N GLU A 121 2.21 7.84 -12.68
CA GLU A 121 2.75 9.15 -13.05
C GLU A 121 3.06 9.96 -11.80
N ASP A 122 2.11 10.05 -10.86
CA ASP A 122 2.29 10.69 -9.56
C ASP A 122 3.51 10.14 -8.82
N PHE A 123 3.65 8.81 -8.80
CA PHE A 123 4.78 8.14 -8.16
C PHE A 123 6.12 8.48 -8.83
N MET A 124 6.15 8.58 -10.17
CA MET A 124 7.36 8.96 -10.89
C MET A 124 7.74 10.42 -10.64
N ILE A 125 6.76 11.34 -10.56
CA ILE A 125 6.98 12.74 -10.19
C ILE A 125 7.57 12.84 -8.79
N LEU A 126 7.05 12.06 -7.84
CA LEU A 126 7.59 11.96 -6.49
C LEU A 126 9.04 11.48 -6.47
N LEU A 127 9.35 10.37 -7.15
CA LEU A 127 10.72 9.85 -7.23
C LEU A 127 11.69 10.85 -7.86
N LEU A 128 11.28 11.53 -8.93
CA LEU A 128 12.09 12.53 -9.61
C LEU A 128 12.34 13.73 -8.71
N SER A 129 11.31 14.19 -7.98
CA SER A 129 11.42 15.32 -7.05
C SER A 129 12.45 15.04 -5.95
N ILE A 130 12.38 13.86 -5.33
CA ILE A 130 13.35 13.41 -4.32
C ILE A 130 14.76 13.29 -4.92
N THR A 131 14.87 12.72 -6.13
CA THR A 131 16.15 12.57 -6.84
C THR A 131 16.82 13.93 -7.08
N ILE A 132 16.06 14.92 -7.56
CA ILE A 132 16.57 16.27 -7.84
C ILE A 132 17.04 16.97 -6.56
N MET A 133 16.35 16.75 -5.45
CA MET A 133 16.69 17.35 -4.16
C MET A 133 17.90 16.70 -3.50
N SER A 134 18.21 15.46 -3.85
CA SER A 134 19.24 14.65 -3.20
C SER A 134 20.65 15.21 -3.41
N ASP A 135 21.42 15.25 -2.32
CA ASP A 135 22.84 15.60 -2.37
C ASP A 135 23.66 14.56 -3.18
N LEU A 136 23.14 13.34 -3.35
CA LEU A 136 23.75 12.34 -4.21
C LEU A 136 23.75 12.78 -5.67
N LEU A 137 22.66 13.39 -6.16
CA LEU A 137 22.61 13.93 -7.51
C LEU A 137 23.63 15.06 -7.70
N GLN A 138 23.71 15.95 -6.71
CA GLN A 138 24.72 17.00 -6.70
C GLN A 138 26.13 16.40 -6.75
N SER A 139 26.40 15.36 -5.95
CA SER A 139 27.68 14.65 -5.95
C SER A 139 28.01 14.05 -7.32
N ILE A 140 27.05 13.41 -7.98
CA ILE A 140 27.21 12.86 -9.35
C ILE A 140 27.57 13.97 -10.35
N TRP A 141 26.93 15.15 -10.24
CA TRP A 141 27.23 16.28 -11.11
C TRP A 141 28.59 16.93 -10.81
N HIS A 142 28.96 17.05 -9.53
CA HIS A 142 30.21 17.68 -9.11
C HIS A 142 31.46 16.81 -9.40
N VAL A 143 31.34 15.48 -9.44
CA VAL A 143 32.43 14.55 -9.81
C VAL A 143 32.99 14.81 -11.22
N LYS A 144 32.23 15.47 -12.11
CA LYS A 144 32.71 15.83 -13.46
C LYS A 144 33.66 17.04 -13.52
N ILE A 145 33.87 17.78 -12.42
CA ILE A 145 34.64 19.05 -12.45
C ILE A 145 36.10 18.90 -11.97
N THR A 146 36.55 17.70 -11.60
CA THR A 146 37.91 17.48 -11.04
C THR A 146 38.82 16.58 -11.89
N LYS A 147 38.76 16.70 -13.22
CA LYS A 147 39.82 16.17 -14.11
C LYS A 147 40.49 17.26 -14.92
#